data_AF-A0A0G0GVW4-F1
#
_entry.id   AF-A0A0G0GVW4-F1
#
_cell.length_a   1.000
_cell.length_b   1.000
_cell.length_c   1.000
_cell.angle_alpha   90.00
_cell.angle_beta   90.00
_cell.angle_gamma   90.00
#
_symmetry.space_group_name_H-M   'P 1'
#
loop_
_entity.id
_entity.type
_entity.pdbx_description
1 polymer ?
#
loop_
_entity_poly.entity_id
_entity_poly.type
_entity_poly.pdbx_seq_one_letter_code
_entity_poly.pdbx_strand_id
1 'polypeptide(L)'
;MIRLPKKSLEILRKCVSNQNPKLLKILDSEKYYRINQKLGNKLRDAVGDEFVQFGLMNNDEPNEYGLRLEELIDEIGRFFLYEDESEISSREMTEN
;
A
#
# COMPACT_ATOMS: atom_id res chain seq x y z
N MET A 1 -10.32 6.19 -10.51
CA MET A 1 -8.87 6.45 -10.71
C MET A 1 -8.31 6.78 -9.34
N ILE A 2 -7.66 5.82 -8.70
CA ILE A 2 -7.21 5.99 -7.33
C ILE A 2 -5.88 6.75 -7.36
N ARG A 3 -5.86 7.97 -6.82
CA ARG A 3 -4.66 8.81 -6.73
C ARG A 3 -4.28 8.94 -5.27
N LEU A 4 -3.18 8.30 -4.88
CA LEU A 4 -2.49 8.63 -3.65
C LEU A 4 -2.10 10.12 -3.68
N PRO A 5 -2.16 10.84 -2.54
CA PRO A 5 -1.66 12.19 -2.46
C PRO A 5 -0.19 12.25 -2.90
N LYS A 6 0.23 13.34 -3.54
CA LYS A 6 1.60 13.52 -4.05
C LYS A 6 2.65 13.27 -2.96
N LYS A 7 2.39 13.75 -1.74
CA LYS A 7 3.26 13.57 -0.57
C LYS A 7 3.40 12.09 -0.20
N SER A 8 2.29 11.35 -0.13
CA SER A 8 2.27 9.91 0.15
C SER A 8 2.99 9.11 -0.93
N LEU A 9 2.85 9.51 -2.20
CA LEU A 9 3.56 8.89 -3.32
C LEU A 9 5.08 9.10 -3.24
N GLU A 10 5.53 10.28 -2.81
CA GLU A 10 6.96 10.57 -2.62
C GLU A 10 7.55 9.73 -1.49
N ILE A 11 6.84 9.59 -0.37
CA ILE A 11 7.25 8.72 0.74
C ILE A 11 7.31 7.27 0.28
N LEU A 12 6.26 6.79 -0.41
CA LEU A 12 6.20 5.44 -0.94
C LEU A 12 7.37 5.14 -1.89
N ARG A 13 7.70 6.06 -2.80
CA ARG A 13 8.84 5.93 -3.71
C ARG A 13 10.15 5.80 -2.94
N LYS A 14 10.32 6.55 -1.85
CA LYS A 14 11.51 6.48 -1.00
C LYS A 14 11.61 5.11 -0.32
N CYS A 15 10.54 4.65 0.35
CA CYS A 15 10.50 3.34 1.01
C CYS A 15 10.80 2.21 0.01
N VAL A 16 10.13 2.25 -1.14
CA VAL A 16 10.30 1.24 -2.19
C VAL A 16 11.69 1.29 -2.81
N SER A 17 12.28 2.47 -2.99
CA SER A 17 13.66 2.58 -3.49
C SER A 17 14.66 1.94 -2.52
N ASN A 18 14.43 2.07 -1.21
CA ASN A 18 15.31 1.53 -0.18
C ASN A 18 15.15 0.02 -0.01
N GLN A 19 13.91 -0.46 0.04
CA GLN A 19 13.61 -1.86 0.38
C GLN A 19 13.48 -2.76 -0.86
N ASN A 20 12.94 -2.25 -1.98
CA ASN A 20 12.71 -3.06 -3.18
C ASN A 20 12.69 -2.25 -4.50
N PRO A 21 13.87 -1.91 -5.05
CA PRO A 21 13.99 -1.02 -6.22
C PRO A 21 13.33 -1.58 -7.49
N LYS A 22 12.99 -2.87 -7.55
CA LYS A 22 12.22 -3.45 -8.66
C LYS A 22 10.77 -2.95 -8.68
N LEU A 23 10.18 -2.69 -7.51
CA LEU A 23 8.83 -2.12 -7.39
C LEU A 23 8.81 -0.63 -7.79
N LEU A 24 9.94 0.07 -7.71
CA LEU A 24 10.07 1.46 -8.16
C LEU A 24 9.82 1.60 -9.67
N LYS A 25 10.37 0.67 -10.48
CA LYS A 25 10.10 0.63 -11.93
C LYS A 25 8.64 0.39 -12.25
N ILE A 26 7.96 -0.37 -11.39
CA ILE A 26 6.53 -0.50 -11.50
C ILE A 26 5.96 0.90 -11.24
N LEU A 27 6.35 1.58 -10.12
CA LEU A 27 5.85 2.91 -9.61
C LEU A 27 6.03 4.11 -10.55
N ASP A 28 6.94 3.98 -11.52
CA ASP A 28 7.14 4.97 -12.58
C ASP A 28 6.40 4.68 -13.89
N SER A 29 5.80 3.51 -14.06
CA SER A 29 5.01 3.21 -15.25
C SER A 29 3.65 3.92 -15.18
N GLU A 30 3.37 4.88 -16.08
CA GLU A 30 2.06 5.58 -16.19
C GLU A 30 0.83 4.66 -16.32
N LYS A 31 1.02 3.35 -16.45
CA LYS A 31 -0.02 2.31 -16.54
C LYS A 31 -0.58 1.86 -15.17
N TYR A 32 -0.60 2.74 -14.18
CA TYR A 32 -1.14 2.44 -12.84
C TYR A 32 -2.66 2.36 -12.72
N TYR A 33 -3.31 1.86 -13.76
CA TYR A 33 -4.76 1.75 -13.79
C TYR A 33 -5.30 0.59 -12.95
N ARG A 34 -4.45 -0.36 -12.54
CA ARG A 34 -4.80 -1.48 -11.64
C ARG A 34 -3.61 -1.90 -10.80
N ILE A 35 -3.36 -1.19 -9.70
CA ILE A 35 -2.61 -1.81 -8.60
C ILE A 35 -3.52 -2.89 -8.04
N ASN A 36 -3.28 -4.14 -8.44
CA ASN A 36 -4.02 -5.25 -7.87
C ASN A 36 -3.66 -5.42 -6.38
N GLN A 37 -4.53 -6.12 -5.65
CA GLN A 37 -4.34 -6.41 -4.22
C GLN A 37 -2.95 -6.97 -3.90
N LYS A 38 -2.39 -7.81 -4.79
CA LYS A 38 -1.04 -8.38 -4.63
C LYS A 38 0.06 -7.32 -4.65
N LEU A 39 -0.05 -6.30 -5.50
CA LEU A 39 0.88 -5.18 -5.53
C LEU A 39 0.64 -4.25 -4.33
N GLY A 40 -0.61 -3.99 -3.96
CA GLY A 40 -0.96 -3.23 -2.75
C GLY A 40 -0.32 -3.83 -1.49
N ASN A 41 -0.44 -5.15 -1.31
CA ASN A 41 0.19 -5.86 -0.19
C ASN A 41 1.71 -5.73 -0.21
N LYS A 42 2.36 -5.88 -1.38
CA LYS A 42 3.82 -5.70 -1.50
C LYS A 42 4.28 -4.28 -1.17
N LEU A 43 3.49 -3.27 -1.51
CA LEU A 43 3.77 -1.88 -1.16
C LEU A 43 3.64 -1.68 0.35
N ARG A 44 2.60 -2.26 0.97
CA ARG A 44 2.41 -2.25 2.42
C ARG A 44 3.57 -2.93 3.14
N ASP A 45 4.00 -4.11 2.68
CA ASP A 45 5.14 -4.84 3.26
C ASP A 45 6.41 -3.98 3.23
N ALA A 46 6.71 -3.35 2.09
CA ALA A 46 7.88 -2.48 1.95
C ALA A 46 7.84 -1.25 2.88
N VAL A 47 6.65 -0.68 3.11
CA VAL A 47 6.47 0.43 4.06
C VAL A 47 6.57 -0.07 5.52
N GLY A 48 6.05 -1.27 5.80
CA GLY A 48 6.15 -1.93 7.10
C GLY A 48 7.59 -2.25 7.49
N ASP A 49 8.40 -2.75 6.57
CA ASP A 49 9.83 -3.01 6.79
C ASP A 49 10.58 -1.72 7.13
N GLU A 50 10.28 -0.63 6.42
CA GLU A 50 10.84 0.71 6.71
C GLU A 50 10.38 1.23 8.09
N PHE A 51 9.12 0.98 8.47
CA PHE A 51 8.58 1.37 9.77
C PHE A 51 9.30 0.67 10.92
N VAL A 52 9.52 -0.65 10.82
CA VAL A 52 10.25 -1.40 11.84
C VAL A 52 11.70 -0.94 11.94
N GLN A 53 12.33 -0.57 10.82
CA GLN A 53 13.74 -0.16 10.81
C GLN A 53 13.97 1.29 11.26
N PHE A 54 13.08 2.21 10.90
CA PHE A 54 13.33 3.65 11.05
C PHE A 54 12.15 4.43 11.63
N GLY A 55 10.97 3.82 11.74
CA GLY A 55 9.75 4.45 12.24
C GLY A 55 9.60 4.41 13.75
N LEU A 56 10.40 3.62 14.46
CA LEU A 56 10.29 3.44 15.91
C LEU A 56 11.31 4.30 16.68
N MET A 57 10.89 4.77 17.86
CA MET A 57 11.76 5.31 18.90
C MET A 57 12.31 4.17 19.77
N ASN A 58 13.24 4.47 20.68
CA ASN A 58 13.85 3.47 21.58
C ASN A 58 12.85 2.83 22.58
N ASN A 59 11.63 3.35 22.67
CA ASN A 59 10.55 2.85 23.49
C ASN A 59 9.47 2.13 22.68
N ASP A 60 9.78 1.72 21.45
CA ASP A 60 8.87 1.05 20.51
C ASP A 60 7.63 1.88 20.11
N GLU A 61 7.59 3.17 20.45
CA GLU A 61 6.58 4.12 19.98
C GLU A 61 6.96 4.69 18.60
N PRO A 62 5.99 4.98 17.72
CA PRO A 62 6.26 5.59 16.43
C PRO A 62 6.82 7.02 16.57
N ASN A 63 7.94 7.30 15.90
CA ASN A 63 8.47 8.65 15.73
C ASN A 63 7.70 9.44 14.65
N GLU A 64 8.04 10.71 14.40
CA GLU A 64 7.34 11.52 13.38
C GLU A 64 7.38 10.88 11.98
N TYR A 65 8.46 10.17 11.64
CA TYR A 65 8.54 9.41 10.40
C TYR A 65 7.66 8.17 10.45
N GLY A 66 7.68 7.44 11.58
CA GLY A 66 6.81 6.28 11.83
C GLY A 66 5.32 6.58 11.68
N LEU A 67 4.85 7.68 12.26
CA LEU A 67 3.45 8.11 12.12
C LEU A 67 3.05 8.33 10.66
N ARG A 68 3.94 8.91 9.85
CA ARG A 68 3.70 9.09 8.40
C ARG A 68 3.70 7.77 7.63
N LEU A 69 4.48 6.79 8.07
CA LEU A 69 4.51 5.46 7.46
C LEU A 69 3.23 4.68 7.82
N GLU A 70 2.70 4.82 9.04
CA GLU A 70 1.39 4.26 9.41
C GLU A 70 0.26 4.88 8.59
N GLU A 71 0.22 6.21 8.46
CA GLU A 71 -0.74 6.89 7.58
C GLU A 71 -0.67 6.34 6.15
N LEU A 72 0.55 6.12 5.62
CA LEU A 72 0.75 5.57 4.29
C LEU A 72 0.27 4.12 4.17
N ILE A 73 0.49 3.28 5.19
CA ILE A 73 -0.01 1.90 5.24
C ILE A 73 -1.54 1.89 5.19
N ASP A 74 -2.18 2.76 5.97
CA ASP A 74 -3.63 2.91 5.98
C ASP A 74 -4.18 3.40 4.64
N GLU A 75 -3.52 4.37 4.01
CA GLU A 75 -3.88 4.84 2.68
C GLU A 75 -3.78 3.72 1.64
N ILE A 76 -2.67 2.96 1.63
CA ILE A 76 -2.49 1.79 0.75
C ILE A 76 -3.61 0.76 0.99
N GLY A 77 -3.96 0.50 2.26
CA GLY A 77 -5.06 -0.39 2.62
C GLY A 77 -6.41 0.07 2.04
N ARG A 78 -6.78 1.34 2.27
CA ARG A 78 -8.04 1.90 1.75
C ARG A 78 -8.13 1.85 0.23
N PHE A 79 -7.01 1.99 -0.46
CA PHE A 79 -6.97 2.11 -1.90
C PHE A 79 -6.84 0.78 -2.65
N PHE A 80 -6.26 -0.26 -2.03
CA PHE A 80 -5.89 -1.48 -2.75
C PHE A 80 -6.40 -2.78 -2.12
N LEU A 81 -7.03 -2.74 -0.94
CA LEU A 81 -7.67 -3.92 -0.32
C LEU A 81 -9.18 -4.05 -0.61
N TYR A 82 -9.86 -2.97 -1.02
CA TYR A 82 -11.33 -2.97 -1.19
C TYR A 82 -11.84 -3.31 -2.61
N GLU A 83 -10.98 -3.71 -3.56
CA GLU A 83 -11.45 -4.30 -4.83
C GLU A 83 -11.64 -5.81 -4.70
N ASP A 84 -12.55 -6.27 -3.82
CA ASP A 84 -13.23 -7.58 -3.95
C ASP A 84 -14.43 -7.69 -2.98
N GLU A 85 -15.51 -6.94 -3.20
CA GLU A 85 -16.85 -7.29 -2.66
C GLU A 85 -17.95 -6.93 -3.68
N SER A 86 -17.75 -7.28 -4.95
CA SER A 86 -18.81 -7.19 -5.97
C SER A 86 -18.88 -8.43 -6.88
N GLU A 87 -18.43 -9.59 -6.41
CA GLU A 87 -18.69 -10.89 -7.04
C GLU A 87 -19.27 -11.96 -6.08
N ILE A 88 -19.90 -11.54 -4.97
CA ILE A 88 -20.77 -12.43 -4.18
C ILE A 88 -22.23 -11.92 -4.24
N SER A 89 -22.74 -11.77 -5.45
CA SER A 89 -24.18 -11.59 -5.68
C SER A 89 -24.51 -12.14 -7.07
N SER A 90 -24.80 -13.45 -7.15
CA SER A 90 -25.59 -14.11 -8.24
C SER A 90 -25.54 -15.65 -8.25
N ARG A 91 -24.96 -16.34 -7.24
CA ARG A 91 -24.84 -17.81 -7.26
C ARG A 91 -25.67 -18.60 -6.24
N GLU A 92 -26.76 -18.02 -5.73
CA GLU A 92 -27.78 -18.76 -4.96
C GLU A 92 -29.20 -18.50 -5.49
N MET A 93 -29.39 -18.66 -6.80
CA MET A 93 -30.73 -18.72 -7.41
C MET A 93 -30.77 -19.78 -8.52
N THR A 94 -30.41 -21.02 -8.22
CA THR A 94 -30.92 -22.19 -8.92
C THR A 94 -30.55 -23.42 -8.12
N GLU A 95 -31.46 -23.87 -7.26
CA GLU A 95 -31.81 -25.27 -7.19
C GLU A 95 -33.25 -25.34 -6.65
N ASN A 96 -34.07 -26.02 -7.42
CA ASN A 96 -35.53 -26.07 -7.39
C ASN A 96 -35.93 -27.53 -7.14
#